data_AF-A0AAD7ANJ2-F1
#
_entry.id   AF-A0AAD7ANJ2-F1
#
_cell.length_a   1.000
_cell.length_b   1.000
_cell.length_c   1.000
_cell.angle_alpha   90.00
_cell.angle_beta   90.00
_cell.angle_gamma   90.00
#
_symmetry.space_group_name_H-M   'P 1'
#
loop_
_entity.id
_entity.type
_entity.pdbx_description
1 polymer ?
#
loop_
_entity_poly.entity_id
_entity_poly.type
_entity_poly.pdbx_seq_one_letter_code
_entity_poly.pdbx_strand_id
1 'polypeptide(L)'
;TMAHVAYPSTPNFKNFKTDYLRALDWERPQEDSEQPEPDQAPRRRPPSRATFFGMVKLHGTNATVVFRNGNPRDAQIQARSWVIQDNKKDNCGTYALLSKAPLSSLVEQILAVRGQGDSFQEIYICGEIAGKGVQKGVAIVALERFFAIFNIRIDGHWVDMRKYKNCSLPEYRIYNLAQYKTFEVEIDFRAPTAAVLDLMNQYTADVYEACPFGAAFVDGAGKPVTGRGEGLVWTMVSEGNREFDDTLLVNFKTKGENFATTSQGPKVPKNVDAGAAGAVEQFADYALAERRYEQGIEYLEGEQARQGLAINGYDVKLTGPFIKWVTDDAIKEERNEMVRLGVPEKDAR
;
A
#
# COMPACT_ATOMS: atom_id res chain seq x y z
N THR A 1 2.13 12.68 -22.51
CA THR A 1 2.03 11.90 -21.26
C THR A 1 2.68 10.56 -21.49
N MET A 2 3.60 10.16 -20.61
CA MET A 2 4.25 8.86 -20.69
C MET A 2 3.36 7.77 -20.08
N ALA A 3 3.75 6.50 -20.25
CA ALA A 3 3.01 5.38 -19.71
C ALA A 3 2.81 5.50 -18.18
N HIS A 4 1.64 5.05 -17.72
CA HIS A 4 1.35 4.84 -16.31
C HIS A 4 2.29 3.79 -15.74
N VAL A 5 2.68 3.95 -14.48
CA VAL A 5 3.43 2.93 -13.74
C VAL A 5 2.74 2.69 -12.41
N ALA A 6 2.26 1.46 -12.24
CA ALA A 6 1.53 1.06 -11.05
C ALA A 6 2.46 0.99 -9.83
N TYR A 7 2.00 1.50 -8.70
CA TYR A 7 2.63 1.22 -7.42
C TYR A 7 2.35 -0.24 -6.99
N PRO A 8 3.37 -1.00 -6.55
CA PRO A 8 3.20 -2.40 -6.15
C PRO A 8 2.12 -2.58 -5.07
N SER A 9 1.44 -3.73 -5.08
CA SER A 9 0.47 -4.05 -4.03
C SER A 9 1.17 -4.36 -2.70
N THR A 10 0.61 -3.85 -1.61
CA THR A 10 1.05 -4.17 -0.24
C THR A 10 0.15 -5.26 0.35
N PRO A 11 0.60 -6.53 0.44
CA PRO A 11 -0.17 -7.64 1.02
C PRO A 11 -0.30 -7.52 2.54
N ASN A 12 -1.23 -8.25 3.14
CA ASN A 12 -1.23 -8.50 4.59
C ASN A 12 -0.06 -9.40 4.99
N PHE A 13 0.31 -9.41 6.29
CA PHE A 13 1.46 -10.17 6.77
C PHE A 13 1.38 -11.69 6.48
N LYS A 14 0.20 -12.31 6.54
CA LYS A 14 0.06 -13.75 6.28
C LYS A 14 0.37 -14.06 4.81
N ASN A 15 -0.23 -13.32 3.87
CA ASN A 15 0.01 -13.51 2.43
C ASN A 15 1.48 -13.20 2.11
N PHE A 16 2.00 -12.11 2.65
CA PHE A 16 3.41 -11.73 2.54
C PHE A 16 4.34 -12.86 2.99
N LYS A 17 4.14 -13.41 4.19
CA LYS A 17 5.00 -14.46 4.75
C LYS A 17 5.00 -15.71 3.87
N THR A 18 3.85 -16.14 3.38
CA THR A 18 3.75 -17.29 2.47
C THR A 18 4.57 -17.08 1.20
N ASP A 19 4.41 -15.92 0.55
CA ASP A 19 5.12 -15.60 -0.68
C ASP A 19 6.63 -15.40 -0.43
N TYR A 20 6.99 -14.80 0.70
CA TYR A 20 8.37 -14.60 1.13
C TYR A 20 9.09 -15.91 1.40
N LEU A 21 8.46 -16.85 2.10
CA LEU A 21 9.02 -18.18 2.35
C LEU A 21 9.20 -18.96 1.04
N ARG A 22 8.23 -18.87 0.11
CA ARG A 22 8.37 -19.47 -1.21
C ARG A 22 9.57 -18.90 -1.98
N ALA A 23 9.77 -17.59 -1.94
CA ALA A 23 10.93 -16.95 -2.55
C ALA A 23 12.24 -17.31 -1.84
N LEU A 24 12.20 -17.49 -0.51
CA LEU A 24 13.34 -17.91 0.30
C LEU A 24 13.71 -19.38 0.04
N ASP A 25 12.76 -20.26 -0.22
CA ASP A 25 13.01 -21.70 -0.44
C ASP A 25 13.17 -22.08 -1.91
N TRP A 26 13.14 -21.10 -2.81
CA TRP A 26 13.36 -21.34 -4.23
C TRP A 26 14.79 -21.82 -4.51
N GLU A 27 14.92 -23.03 -5.05
CA GLU A 27 16.15 -23.58 -5.60
C GLU A 27 16.14 -23.44 -7.14
N ARG A 28 17.26 -23.03 -7.73
CA ARG A 28 17.38 -22.96 -9.19
C ARG A 28 17.33 -24.39 -9.78
N PRO A 29 16.48 -24.66 -10.79
CA PRO A 29 16.54 -25.94 -11.51
C PRO A 29 17.95 -26.20 -12.07
N GLN A 30 18.40 -27.46 -12.06
CA GLN A 30 19.69 -27.87 -12.65
C GLN A 30 19.77 -27.51 -14.14
N GLU A 31 20.97 -27.15 -14.61
CA GLU A 31 21.27 -26.56 -15.94
C GLU A 31 20.95 -27.44 -17.17
N ASP A 32 20.38 -28.63 -17.00
CA ASP A 32 20.05 -29.57 -18.09
C ASP A 32 18.61 -29.46 -18.63
N SER A 33 17.79 -28.53 -18.12
CA SER A 33 16.54 -28.14 -18.77
C SER A 33 16.74 -26.82 -19.51
N GLU A 34 16.25 -26.74 -20.75
CA GLU A 34 16.26 -25.57 -21.65
C GLU A 34 16.32 -24.23 -20.90
N GLN A 35 17.23 -23.34 -21.35
CA GLN A 35 17.43 -22.02 -20.76
C GLN A 35 16.10 -21.38 -20.40
N PRO A 36 15.87 -21.04 -19.13
CA PRO A 36 14.59 -20.47 -18.75
C PRO A 36 14.44 -19.12 -19.45
N GLU A 37 13.22 -18.84 -19.94
CA GLU A 37 12.82 -17.55 -20.52
C GLU A 37 13.39 -16.36 -19.71
N PRO A 38 13.83 -15.26 -20.35
CA PRO A 38 14.55 -14.17 -19.70
C PRO A 38 13.86 -13.51 -18.48
N ASP A 39 12.57 -13.79 -18.25
CA ASP A 39 11.80 -13.37 -17.05
C ASP A 39 12.06 -14.26 -15.81
N GLN A 40 12.97 -15.24 -15.90
CA GLN A 40 13.34 -16.19 -14.84
C GLN A 40 14.82 -16.08 -14.38
N ALA A 41 15.54 -15.03 -14.81
CA ALA A 41 16.84 -14.69 -14.23
C ALA A 41 16.71 -14.39 -12.71
N PRO A 42 17.73 -14.68 -11.89
CA PRO A 42 17.55 -14.87 -10.45
C PRO A 42 17.06 -13.60 -9.76
N ARG A 43 15.80 -13.63 -9.29
CA ARG A 43 15.38 -12.81 -8.15
C ARG A 43 16.35 -13.15 -7.03
N ARG A 44 17.11 -12.17 -6.53
CA ARG A 44 18.01 -12.44 -5.39
C ARG A 44 17.16 -13.04 -4.28
N ARG A 45 17.60 -14.19 -3.76
CA ARG A 45 16.97 -14.85 -2.63
C ARG A 45 16.85 -13.82 -1.51
N PRO A 46 15.64 -13.54 -0.99
CA PRO A 46 15.53 -12.58 0.09
C PRO A 46 16.19 -13.15 1.36
N PRO A 47 16.65 -12.31 2.29
CA PRO A 47 17.37 -12.80 3.47
C PRO A 47 16.46 -13.60 4.40
N SER A 48 17.00 -14.60 5.10
CA SER A 48 16.22 -15.38 6.08
C SER A 48 15.85 -14.57 7.33
N ARG A 49 16.61 -13.51 7.62
CA ARG A 49 16.37 -12.56 8.72
C ARG A 49 16.41 -11.14 8.16
N ALA A 50 15.42 -10.32 8.49
CA ALA A 50 15.34 -8.96 7.96
C ALA A 50 14.71 -7.97 8.93
N THR A 51 15.23 -6.74 8.90
CA THR A 51 14.68 -5.58 9.60
C THR A 51 13.60 -4.92 8.75
N PHE A 52 12.45 -4.61 9.36
CA PHE A 52 11.34 -3.92 8.73
C PHE A 52 11.04 -2.62 9.44
N PHE A 53 10.99 -1.54 8.67
CA PHE A 53 10.65 -0.20 9.10
C PHE A 53 9.15 0.06 8.93
N GLY A 54 8.47 0.35 10.02
CA GLY A 54 7.04 0.58 10.11
C GLY A 54 6.68 2.07 10.10
N MET A 55 5.79 2.45 9.18
CA MET A 55 5.18 3.78 9.12
C MET A 55 3.65 3.67 9.21
N VAL A 56 3.01 4.73 9.68
CA VAL A 56 1.54 4.81 9.73
C VAL A 56 0.95 4.54 8.36
N LYS A 57 0.04 3.57 8.26
CA LYS A 57 -0.83 3.43 7.11
C LYS A 57 -1.91 4.49 7.20
N LEU A 58 -1.92 5.43 6.26
CA LEU A 58 -3.01 6.38 6.12
C LEU A 58 -4.16 5.76 5.31
N HIS A 59 -5.38 6.16 5.65
CA HIS A 59 -6.57 5.82 4.89
C HIS A 59 -6.89 6.98 3.94
N GLY A 60 -6.48 6.86 2.70
CA GLY A 60 -6.72 7.85 1.65
C GLY A 60 -6.82 7.20 0.28
N THR A 61 -6.22 7.85 -0.71
CA THR A 61 -6.04 7.32 -2.07
C THR A 61 -4.59 7.46 -2.49
N ASN A 62 -4.05 6.46 -3.19
CA ASN A 62 -2.67 6.47 -3.63
C ASN A 62 -2.45 7.55 -4.70
N ALA A 63 -1.34 8.28 -4.57
CA ALA A 63 -0.80 9.11 -5.63
C ALA A 63 0.71 8.91 -5.78
N THR A 64 1.19 8.98 -7.02
CA THR A 64 2.62 8.94 -7.33
C THR A 64 2.98 10.11 -8.24
N VAL A 65 4.02 10.85 -7.86
CA VAL A 65 4.64 11.87 -8.70
C VAL A 65 5.87 11.27 -9.35
N VAL A 66 5.94 11.29 -10.69
CA VAL A 66 7.01 10.65 -11.45
C VAL A 66 7.77 11.67 -12.28
N PHE A 67 9.09 11.65 -12.18
CA PHE A 67 10.04 12.41 -12.98
C PHE A 67 10.87 11.45 -13.83
N ARG A 68 11.17 11.81 -15.07
CA ARG A 68 11.94 10.97 -16.00
C ARG A 68 12.90 11.79 -16.85
N ASN A 69 13.80 11.10 -17.55
CA ASN A 69 14.76 11.68 -18.49
C ASN A 69 15.65 12.77 -17.85
N GLY A 70 15.91 12.65 -16.54
CA GLY A 70 16.67 13.65 -15.78
C GLY A 70 16.04 15.04 -15.71
N ASN A 71 14.73 15.17 -15.98
CA ASN A 71 14.05 16.47 -15.95
C ASN A 71 13.27 16.64 -14.63
N PRO A 72 13.77 17.43 -13.67
CA PRO A 72 13.10 17.65 -12.38
C PRO A 72 11.87 18.56 -12.49
N ARG A 73 11.61 19.17 -13.65
CA ARG A 73 10.47 20.10 -13.86
C ARG A 73 9.28 19.45 -14.55
N ASP A 74 9.44 18.26 -15.11
CA ASP A 74 8.38 17.54 -15.83
C ASP A 74 7.75 16.46 -14.93
N ALA A 75 6.88 16.90 -14.03
CA ALA A 75 6.19 16.02 -13.08
C ALA A 75 4.96 15.37 -13.73
N GLN A 76 4.94 14.04 -13.80
CA GLN A 76 3.75 13.26 -14.13
C GLN A 76 3.06 12.80 -12.85
N ILE A 77 1.83 13.28 -12.61
CA ILE A 77 1.02 12.89 -11.44
C ILE A 77 0.13 11.70 -11.82
N GLN A 78 0.11 10.68 -10.96
CA GLN A 78 -0.61 9.42 -11.19
C GLN A 78 -1.46 9.06 -9.99
N ALA A 79 -2.67 8.56 -10.24
CA ALA A 79 -3.41 7.75 -9.30
C ALA A 79 -2.85 6.31 -9.31
N ARG A 80 -3.47 5.40 -8.55
CA ARG A 80 -3.05 3.99 -8.47
C ARG A 80 -3.03 3.28 -9.83
N SER A 81 -3.97 3.60 -10.71
CA SER A 81 -4.23 2.87 -11.96
C SER A 81 -4.21 3.75 -13.21
N TRP A 82 -3.97 5.06 -13.09
CA TRP A 82 -3.94 5.96 -14.25
C TRP A 82 -3.11 7.23 -14.04
N VAL A 83 -2.74 7.88 -15.16
CA VAL A 83 -2.12 9.22 -15.17
C VAL A 83 -3.20 10.29 -15.08
N ILE A 84 -3.10 11.19 -14.11
CA ILE A 84 -4.02 12.32 -13.94
C ILE A 84 -3.55 13.46 -14.85
N GLN A 85 -4.33 13.80 -15.86
CA GLN A 85 -3.92 14.75 -16.91
C GLN A 85 -4.23 16.20 -16.55
N ASP A 86 -5.36 16.44 -15.91
CA ASP A 86 -5.87 17.76 -15.58
C ASP A 86 -6.83 17.71 -14.38
N ASN A 87 -7.41 18.87 -14.05
CA ASN A 87 -8.39 19.02 -12.98
C ASN A 87 -9.79 18.50 -13.31
N LYS A 88 -10.11 18.16 -14.56
CA LYS A 88 -11.43 17.64 -14.96
C LYS A 88 -11.58 16.17 -14.60
N LYS A 89 -10.45 15.44 -14.59
CA LYS A 89 -10.37 14.02 -14.21
C LYS A 89 -9.50 13.83 -12.97
N ASP A 90 -9.68 14.72 -12.00
CA ASP A 90 -8.92 14.67 -10.75
C ASP A 90 -9.36 13.48 -9.89
N ASN A 91 -8.42 12.87 -9.19
CA ASN A 91 -8.66 11.81 -8.23
C ASN A 91 -8.66 12.44 -6.83
N CYS A 92 -9.84 12.69 -6.25
CA CYS A 92 -9.96 13.26 -4.90
C CYS A 92 -9.16 14.56 -4.67
N GLY A 93 -8.99 15.43 -5.69
CA GLY A 93 -8.26 16.69 -5.57
C GLY A 93 -6.73 16.56 -5.56
N THR A 94 -6.20 15.41 -6.00
CA THR A 94 -4.76 15.11 -6.10
C THR A 94 -4.05 16.11 -7.02
N TYR A 95 -4.55 16.30 -8.23
CA TYR A 95 -3.94 17.21 -9.20
C TYR A 95 -4.04 18.66 -8.71
N ALA A 96 -5.20 19.06 -8.20
CA ALA A 96 -5.42 20.40 -7.69
C ALA A 96 -4.49 20.78 -6.51
N LEU A 97 -4.09 19.80 -5.69
CA LEU A 97 -3.12 20.01 -4.61
C LEU A 97 -1.69 20.06 -5.15
N LEU A 98 -1.27 19.01 -5.86
CA LEU A 98 0.13 18.82 -6.24
C LEU A 98 0.61 19.77 -7.34
N SER A 99 -0.28 20.20 -8.25
CA SER A 99 0.06 21.16 -9.32
C SER A 99 0.44 22.56 -8.81
N LYS A 100 0.13 22.89 -7.56
CA LYS A 100 0.48 24.17 -6.93
C LYS A 100 1.84 24.15 -6.25
N ALA A 101 2.41 22.96 -6.02
CA ALA A 101 3.66 22.79 -5.31
C ALA A 101 4.87 22.84 -6.26
N PRO A 102 6.03 23.36 -5.82
CA PRO A 102 7.28 23.29 -6.56
C PRO A 102 7.86 21.88 -6.46
N LEU A 103 7.24 20.91 -7.14
CA LEU A 103 7.60 19.49 -7.01
C LEU A 103 9.07 19.20 -7.42
N SER A 104 9.70 20.07 -8.23
CA SER A 104 11.13 19.99 -8.53
C SER A 104 12.01 20.12 -7.28
N SER A 105 11.57 20.87 -6.27
CA SER A 105 12.30 21.01 -5.00
C SER A 105 12.33 19.71 -4.20
N LEU A 106 11.34 18.82 -4.35
CA LEU A 106 11.44 17.47 -3.78
C LEU A 106 12.53 16.66 -4.48
N VAL A 107 12.67 16.78 -5.80
CA VAL A 107 13.73 16.11 -6.55
C VAL A 107 15.10 16.60 -6.09
N GLU A 108 15.28 17.92 -5.93
CA GLU A 108 16.51 18.52 -5.40
C GLU A 108 16.84 17.98 -4.00
N GLN A 109 15.87 17.94 -3.08
CA GLN A 109 16.05 17.37 -1.74
C GLN A 109 16.44 15.88 -1.80
N ILE A 110 15.81 15.10 -2.67
CA ILE A 110 16.08 13.66 -2.84
C ILE A 110 17.51 13.44 -3.39
N LEU A 111 17.91 14.19 -4.41
CA LEU A 111 19.24 14.08 -5.02
C LEU A 111 20.34 14.53 -4.06
N ALA A 112 20.09 15.57 -3.25
CA ALA A 112 20.99 16.00 -2.19
C ALA A 112 21.23 14.89 -1.16
N VAL A 113 20.18 14.19 -0.72
CA VAL A 113 20.29 13.03 0.20
C VAL A 113 21.02 11.86 -0.46
N ARG A 114 20.77 11.61 -1.75
CA ARG A 114 21.45 10.54 -2.51
C ARG A 114 22.96 10.77 -2.59
N GLY A 115 23.42 12.03 -2.65
CA GLY A 115 24.84 12.38 -2.58
C GLY A 115 25.67 11.97 -3.81
N GLN A 116 25.03 11.77 -4.97
CA GLN A 116 25.67 11.30 -6.21
C GLN A 116 25.49 12.32 -7.38
N GLY A 117 25.44 13.60 -7.05
CA GLY A 117 25.15 14.69 -7.99
C GLY A 117 23.68 14.70 -8.44
N ASP A 118 23.40 15.47 -9.48
CA ASP A 118 22.02 15.79 -9.89
C ASP A 118 21.47 14.92 -11.03
N SER A 119 22.27 13.99 -11.56
CA SER A 119 21.88 13.14 -12.69
C SER A 119 20.96 12.00 -12.25
N PHE A 120 19.82 11.82 -12.91
CA PHE A 120 18.92 10.68 -12.70
C PHE A 120 18.23 10.32 -14.01
N GLN A 121 17.80 9.07 -14.14
CA GLN A 121 16.93 8.61 -15.20
C GLN A 121 15.47 8.72 -14.80
N GLU A 122 15.11 8.27 -13.60
CA GLU A 122 13.74 8.34 -13.10
C GLU A 122 13.66 8.47 -11.56
N ILE A 123 12.68 9.25 -11.08
CA ILE A 123 12.36 9.38 -9.65
C ILE A 123 10.85 9.24 -9.47
N TYR A 124 10.45 8.37 -8.53
CA TYR A 124 9.06 8.13 -8.17
C TYR A 124 8.90 8.53 -6.71
N ILE A 125 7.99 9.46 -6.45
CA ILE A 125 7.63 9.90 -5.12
C ILE A 125 6.23 9.37 -4.86
N CYS A 126 6.15 8.27 -4.12
CA CYS A 126 4.91 7.57 -3.82
C CYS A 126 4.36 8.04 -2.47
N GLY A 127 3.07 8.35 -2.43
CA GLY A 127 2.42 8.81 -1.22
C GLY A 127 0.92 8.58 -1.22
N GLU A 128 0.30 9.05 -0.14
CA GLU A 128 -1.13 8.99 0.07
C GLU A 128 -1.71 10.40 0.02
N ILE A 129 -2.74 10.60 -0.80
CA ILE A 129 -3.61 11.77 -0.71
C ILE A 129 -4.65 11.46 0.34
N ALA A 130 -4.73 12.29 1.37
CA ALA A 130 -5.62 12.09 2.50
C ALA A 130 -6.11 13.44 3.07
N GLY A 131 -7.01 13.36 4.05
CA GLY A 131 -7.64 14.53 4.66
C GLY A 131 -9.11 14.66 4.32
N LYS A 132 -9.65 15.85 4.58
CA LYS A 132 -11.06 16.20 4.43
C LYS A 132 -11.59 15.83 3.04
N GLY A 133 -12.68 15.06 3.04
CA GLY A 133 -13.39 14.65 1.83
C GLY A 133 -12.62 13.67 0.93
N VAL A 134 -11.63 12.96 1.46
CA VAL A 134 -10.97 11.85 0.74
C VAL A 134 -11.51 10.50 1.21
N GLN A 135 -11.45 10.23 2.52
CA GLN A 135 -11.98 9.03 3.17
C GLN A 135 -12.69 9.39 4.48
N LYS A 136 -13.26 8.40 5.18
CA LYS A 136 -14.00 8.57 6.44
C LYS A 136 -13.41 7.70 7.56
N GLY A 137 -13.83 7.93 8.81
CA GLY A 137 -13.56 7.02 9.93
C GLY A 137 -12.14 7.04 10.51
N VAL A 138 -11.30 8.01 10.15
CA VAL A 138 -9.92 8.19 10.68
C VAL A 138 -9.66 9.62 11.12
N ALA A 139 -8.71 9.80 12.05
CA ALA A 139 -8.37 11.11 12.64
C ALA A 139 -8.01 12.17 11.59
N ILE A 140 -7.28 11.75 10.56
CA ILE A 140 -6.75 12.65 9.52
C ILE A 140 -7.84 13.34 8.69
N VAL A 141 -9.11 12.92 8.78
CA VAL A 141 -10.25 13.62 8.14
C VAL A 141 -10.43 15.04 8.69
N ALA A 142 -9.98 15.31 9.91
CA ALA A 142 -9.98 16.66 10.50
C ALA A 142 -8.97 17.61 9.84
N LEU A 143 -8.02 17.09 9.07
CA LEU A 143 -7.01 17.87 8.36
C LEU A 143 -7.51 18.26 6.97
N GLU A 144 -7.17 19.47 6.53
CA GLU A 144 -7.32 19.83 5.12
C GLU A 144 -6.55 18.84 4.22
N ARG A 145 -6.92 18.73 2.94
CA ARG A 145 -6.32 17.74 2.06
C ARG A 145 -4.79 17.89 1.97
N PHE A 146 -4.06 16.78 2.04
CA PHE A 146 -2.59 16.75 2.02
C PHE A 146 -2.07 15.54 1.24
N PHE A 147 -0.78 15.57 0.91
CA PHE A 147 -0.04 14.44 0.34
C PHE A 147 1.02 13.99 1.34
N ALA A 148 1.05 12.71 1.69
CA ALA A 148 2.06 12.16 2.59
C ALA A 148 2.90 11.10 1.88
N ILE A 149 4.18 11.43 1.66
CA ILE A 149 5.18 10.57 1.04
C ILE A 149 5.44 9.38 1.95
N PHE A 150 5.40 8.17 1.40
CA PHE A 150 5.68 6.94 2.13
C PHE A 150 6.75 6.06 1.48
N ASN A 151 7.08 6.26 0.20
CA ASN A 151 8.16 5.54 -0.48
C ASN A 151 8.74 6.39 -1.61
N ILE A 152 10.02 6.18 -1.90
CA ILE A 152 10.73 6.82 -3.02
C ILE A 152 11.46 5.73 -3.80
N ARG A 153 11.44 5.84 -5.13
CA ARG A 153 12.24 5.00 -6.04
C ARG A 153 13.12 5.91 -6.89
N ILE A 154 14.41 5.58 -7.00
CA ILE A 154 15.38 6.32 -7.81
C ILE A 154 16.04 5.34 -8.76
N ASP A 155 15.97 5.60 -10.06
CA ASP A 155 16.66 4.84 -11.11
C ASP A 155 16.46 3.33 -11.02
N GLY A 156 15.24 2.92 -10.66
CA GLY A 156 14.88 1.52 -10.51
C GLY A 156 14.83 0.99 -9.08
N HIS A 157 15.46 1.68 -8.12
CA HIS A 157 15.74 1.19 -6.78
C HIS A 157 14.91 1.89 -5.70
N TRP A 158 14.25 1.12 -4.83
CA TRP A 158 13.52 1.61 -3.67
C TRP A 158 14.48 1.99 -2.55
N VAL A 159 14.33 3.19 -2.00
CA VAL A 159 15.27 3.72 -1.01
C VAL A 159 14.78 3.53 0.43
N ASP A 160 15.71 3.44 1.37
CA ASP A 160 15.43 3.46 2.80
C ASP A 160 14.90 4.84 3.22
N MET A 161 13.59 4.92 3.47
CA MET A 161 12.88 6.15 3.83
C MET A 161 13.41 6.83 5.09
N ARG A 162 14.15 6.12 5.97
CA ARG A 162 14.79 6.73 7.15
C ARG A 162 15.82 7.80 6.73
N LYS A 163 16.51 7.59 5.60
CA LYS A 163 17.48 8.55 5.03
C LYS A 163 16.78 9.75 4.38
N TYR A 164 15.60 9.52 3.80
CA TYR A 164 14.85 10.51 3.03
C TYR A 164 13.72 11.17 3.83
N LYS A 165 13.69 10.99 5.16
CA LYS A 165 12.61 11.51 6.01
C LYS A 165 12.39 13.01 5.86
N ASN A 166 13.44 13.80 5.61
CA ASN A 166 13.32 15.25 5.50
C ASN A 166 12.83 15.72 4.12
N CYS A 167 12.69 14.82 3.13
CA CYS A 167 12.17 15.16 1.82
C CYS A 167 10.67 15.47 1.92
N SER A 168 10.32 16.76 1.97
CA SER A 168 8.95 17.25 2.23
C SER A 168 8.78 18.71 1.76
N LEU A 169 7.54 19.16 1.61
CA LEU A 169 7.16 20.56 1.38
C LEU A 169 5.92 20.93 2.25
N PRO A 170 6.09 21.08 3.57
CA PRO A 170 4.97 21.27 4.50
C PRO A 170 4.08 22.49 4.19
N GLU A 171 4.65 23.57 3.66
CA GLU A 171 3.96 24.78 3.24
C GLU A 171 2.99 24.54 2.07
N TYR A 172 3.19 23.45 1.33
CA TYR A 172 2.28 22.94 0.30
C TYR A 172 1.47 21.73 0.76
N ARG A 173 1.47 21.43 2.05
CA ARG A 173 0.82 20.25 2.66
C ARG A 173 1.34 18.93 2.08
N ILE A 174 2.64 18.89 1.76
CA ILE A 174 3.35 17.68 1.38
C ILE A 174 4.25 17.28 2.53
N TYR A 175 3.89 16.19 3.19
CA TYR A 175 4.60 15.67 4.36
C TYR A 175 5.32 14.36 4.02
N ASN A 176 6.24 13.95 4.87
CA ASN A 176 6.89 12.65 4.76
C ASN A 176 6.61 11.82 6.01
N LEU A 177 6.01 10.64 5.84
CA LEU A 177 5.59 9.81 6.97
C LEU A 177 6.75 9.39 7.88
N ALA A 178 7.97 9.28 7.33
CA ALA A 178 9.16 8.93 8.10
C ALA A 178 9.62 10.05 9.07
N GLN A 179 9.02 11.24 9.04
CA GLN A 179 9.27 12.31 10.04
C GLN A 179 8.47 12.12 11.33
N TYR A 180 7.44 11.28 11.31
CA TYR A 180 6.51 11.09 12.43
C TYR A 180 6.85 9.80 13.19
N LYS A 181 6.00 9.40 14.14
CA LYS A 181 6.19 8.15 14.89
C LYS A 181 6.36 6.98 13.93
N THR A 182 7.46 6.27 14.09
CA THR A 182 7.85 5.10 13.31
C THR A 182 8.10 3.92 14.23
N PHE A 183 8.18 2.73 13.63
CA PHE A 183 8.32 1.47 14.33
C PHE A 183 9.39 0.64 13.63
N GLU A 184 9.95 -0.35 14.33
CA GLU A 184 10.91 -1.28 13.75
C GLU A 184 10.70 -2.66 14.36
N VAL A 185 10.80 -3.68 13.52
CA VAL A 185 10.80 -5.08 13.94
C VAL A 185 11.83 -5.85 13.14
N GLU A 186 12.38 -6.89 13.74
CA GLU A 186 13.23 -7.84 13.06
C GLU A 186 12.48 -9.18 12.95
N ILE A 187 12.48 -9.76 11.75
CA ILE A 187 11.77 -11.01 11.46
C ILE A 187 12.78 -12.05 11.03
N ASP A 188 12.88 -13.14 11.79
CA ASP A 188 13.55 -14.37 11.38
C ASP A 188 12.52 -15.32 10.79
N PHE A 189 12.54 -15.48 9.47
CA PHE A 189 11.61 -16.32 8.72
C PHE A 189 11.92 -17.82 8.86
N ARG A 190 13.06 -18.20 9.46
CA ARG A 190 13.40 -19.59 9.80
C ARG A 190 12.97 -19.97 11.22
N ALA A 191 12.52 -19.01 12.01
CA ALA A 191 12.01 -19.22 13.37
C ALA A 191 10.48 -19.03 13.45
N PRO A 192 9.84 -19.47 14.56
CA PRO A 192 8.43 -19.15 14.81
C PRO A 192 8.19 -17.63 14.87
N THR A 193 7.33 -17.12 13.99
CA THR A 193 7.06 -15.67 13.87
C THR A 193 5.91 -15.16 14.75
N ALA A 194 5.43 -15.95 15.71
CA ALA A 194 4.25 -15.59 16.51
C ALA A 194 4.51 -14.35 17.37
N ALA A 195 5.63 -14.32 18.11
CA ALA A 195 5.98 -13.22 19.00
C ALA A 195 6.14 -11.88 18.25
N VAL A 196 6.79 -11.89 17.07
CA VAL A 196 6.93 -10.66 16.27
C VAL A 196 5.61 -10.22 15.65
N LEU A 197 4.72 -11.16 15.29
CA LEU A 197 3.37 -10.82 14.85
C LEU A 197 2.55 -10.17 15.97
N ASP A 198 2.62 -10.70 17.20
CA ASP A 198 1.94 -10.11 18.35
C ASP A 198 2.45 -8.70 18.65
N LEU A 199 3.76 -8.47 18.54
CA LEU A 199 4.35 -7.13 18.66
C LEU A 199 3.86 -6.18 17.57
N MET A 200 3.85 -6.60 16.30
CA MET A 200 3.31 -5.79 15.21
C MET A 200 1.82 -5.47 15.40
N ASN A 201 1.05 -6.41 15.92
CA ASN A 201 -0.37 -6.21 16.24
C ASN A 201 -0.55 -5.22 17.40
N GLN A 202 0.31 -5.27 18.42
CA GLN A 202 0.31 -4.28 19.50
C GLN A 202 0.58 -2.87 18.97
N TYR A 203 1.62 -2.69 18.14
CA TYR A 203 1.89 -1.40 17.50
C TYR A 203 0.73 -0.92 16.62
N THR A 204 0.08 -1.86 15.92
CA THR A 204 -1.09 -1.55 15.10
C THR A 204 -2.28 -1.11 15.95
N ALA A 205 -2.49 -1.74 17.11
CA ALA A 205 -3.53 -1.37 18.07
C ALA A 205 -3.27 0.04 18.65
N ASP A 206 -2.02 0.38 18.97
CA ASP A 206 -1.66 1.72 19.44
C ASP A 206 -2.01 2.80 18.40
N VAL A 207 -1.68 2.55 17.13
CA VAL A 207 -2.03 3.46 16.02
C VAL A 207 -3.53 3.51 15.78
N TYR A 208 -4.21 2.38 15.95
CA TYR A 208 -5.66 2.29 15.83
C TYR A 208 -6.36 3.12 16.89
N GLU A 209 -5.90 3.10 18.14
CA GLU A 209 -6.49 3.93 19.21
C GLU A 209 -6.18 5.42 19.02
N ALA A 210 -4.94 5.75 18.67
CA ALA A 210 -4.51 7.13 18.45
C ALA A 210 -3.56 7.24 17.25
N CYS A 211 -4.04 7.85 16.16
CA CYS A 211 -3.23 8.06 14.96
C CYS A 211 -2.07 9.02 15.26
N PRO A 212 -0.80 8.57 15.22
CA PRO A 212 0.31 9.43 15.61
C PRO A 212 0.65 10.48 14.54
N PHE A 213 0.32 10.22 13.26
CA PHE A 213 0.41 11.25 12.22
C PHE A 213 -0.62 12.35 12.47
N GLY A 214 -1.90 12.00 12.70
CA GLY A 214 -2.94 12.97 13.01
C GLY A 214 -2.59 13.82 14.24
N ALA A 215 -2.14 13.18 15.31
CA ALA A 215 -1.78 13.84 16.57
C ALA A 215 -0.64 14.88 16.45
N ALA A 216 0.13 14.87 15.36
CA ALA A 216 1.17 15.87 15.10
C ALA A 216 0.62 17.21 14.58
N PHE A 217 -0.69 17.31 14.37
CA PHE A 217 -1.34 18.48 13.77
C PHE A 217 -2.49 19.01 14.61
N VAL A 218 -2.92 20.22 14.27
CA VAL A 218 -4.16 20.82 14.72
C VAL A 218 -5.18 20.88 13.57
N ASP A 219 -6.46 20.83 13.91
CA ASP A 219 -7.56 20.99 12.97
C ASP A 219 -7.74 22.46 12.53
N GLY A 220 -8.73 22.70 11.66
CA GLY A 220 -9.05 24.05 11.18
C GLY A 220 -9.52 25.03 12.26
N ALA A 221 -9.84 24.54 13.46
CA ALA A 221 -10.19 25.35 14.63
C ALA A 221 -9.01 25.50 15.62
N GLY A 222 -7.82 25.01 15.27
CA GLY A 222 -6.63 25.07 16.11
C GLY A 222 -6.61 24.06 17.25
N LYS A 223 -7.48 23.04 17.24
CA LYS A 223 -7.51 21.99 18.26
C LYS A 223 -6.62 20.81 17.86
N PRO A 224 -5.94 20.13 18.81
CA PRO A 224 -5.20 18.92 18.51
C PRO A 224 -6.08 17.88 17.81
N VAL A 225 -5.58 17.30 16.72
CA VAL A 225 -6.31 16.23 16.04
C VAL A 225 -6.20 14.94 16.83
N THR A 226 -7.37 14.39 17.19
CA THR A 226 -7.49 13.13 17.93
C THR A 226 -8.29 12.12 17.13
N GLY A 227 -8.06 10.84 17.39
CA GLY A 227 -8.85 9.75 16.85
C GLY A 227 -8.01 8.64 16.25
N ARG A 228 -8.70 7.72 15.59
CA ARG A 228 -8.14 6.44 15.16
C ARG A 228 -7.29 6.53 13.89
N GLY A 229 -6.26 5.69 13.81
CA GLY A 229 -5.49 5.43 12.58
C GLY A 229 -5.91 4.11 11.91
N GLU A 230 -5.47 3.86 10.67
CA GLU A 230 -5.80 2.61 9.97
C GLU A 230 -4.91 1.43 10.40
N GLY A 231 -3.61 1.66 10.52
CA GLY A 231 -2.63 0.63 10.86
C GLY A 231 -1.22 1.02 10.46
N LEU A 232 -0.42 0.03 10.03
CA LEU A 232 0.99 0.19 9.69
C LEU A 232 1.32 -0.44 8.34
N VAL A 233 2.27 0.15 7.62
CA VAL A 233 2.97 -0.46 6.49
C VAL A 233 4.42 -0.68 6.93
N TRP A 234 4.89 -1.91 6.73
CA TRP A 234 6.21 -2.39 7.06
C TRP A 234 7.00 -2.57 5.77
N THR A 235 8.10 -1.84 5.60
CA THR A 235 8.98 -1.96 4.43
C THR A 235 10.33 -2.49 4.89
N MET A 236 10.86 -3.47 4.17
CA MET A 236 12.17 -4.03 4.45
C MET A 236 13.25 -2.94 4.34
N VAL A 237 14.16 -2.95 5.29
CA VAL A 237 15.33 -2.09 5.30
C VAL A 237 16.50 -2.85 4.69
N SER A 238 17.16 -2.25 3.68
CA SER A 238 18.44 -2.75 3.20
C SER A 238 19.57 -2.25 4.11
N GLU A 239 20.16 -3.14 4.91
CA GLU A 239 21.25 -2.81 5.86
C GLU A 239 22.62 -2.62 5.19
N GLY A 240 22.65 -1.97 4.02
CA GLY A 240 23.89 -1.67 3.30
C GLY A 240 24.67 -2.88 2.78
N ASN A 241 24.20 -4.10 3.05
CA ASN A 241 24.78 -5.33 2.56
C ASN A 241 24.10 -5.74 1.25
N ARG A 242 24.90 -5.98 0.21
CA ARG A 242 24.47 -6.14 -1.20
C ARG A 242 23.69 -7.43 -1.49
N GLU A 243 23.11 -8.08 -0.49
CA GLU A 243 22.39 -9.34 -0.68
C GLU A 243 20.96 -9.14 -1.19
N PHE A 244 20.36 -7.97 -0.94
CA PHE A 244 18.98 -7.67 -1.33
C PHE A 244 18.87 -6.94 -2.67
N ASP A 245 17.90 -7.34 -3.50
CA ASP A 245 17.52 -6.66 -4.73
C ASP A 245 16.52 -5.55 -4.41
N ASP A 246 17.03 -4.33 -4.23
CA ASP A 246 16.24 -3.13 -3.95
C ASP A 246 15.44 -2.62 -5.15
N THR A 247 15.46 -3.30 -6.30
CA THR A 247 14.49 -3.04 -7.38
C THR A 247 13.09 -3.58 -7.04
N LEU A 248 12.99 -4.53 -6.09
CA LEU A 248 11.75 -5.08 -5.58
C LEU A 248 11.33 -4.38 -4.28
N LEU A 249 10.10 -3.84 -4.26
CA LEU A 249 9.52 -3.30 -3.03
C LEU A 249 9.02 -4.45 -2.16
N VAL A 250 9.76 -4.73 -1.09
CA VAL A 250 9.38 -5.75 -0.11
C VAL A 250 8.68 -5.09 1.07
N ASN A 251 7.36 -5.12 1.04
CA ASN A 251 6.52 -4.55 2.09
C ASN A 251 5.28 -5.40 2.39
N PHE A 252 4.68 -5.14 3.56
CA PHE A 252 3.39 -5.68 3.95
C PHE A 252 2.66 -4.70 4.88
N LYS A 253 1.38 -4.96 5.15
CA LYS A 253 0.53 -4.14 6.03
C LYS A 253 -0.02 -4.94 7.21
N THR A 254 -0.18 -4.26 8.33
CA THR A 254 -1.01 -4.68 9.47
C THR A 254 -2.08 -3.60 9.69
N LYS A 255 -3.33 -4.00 9.91
CA LYS A 255 -4.48 -3.09 10.05
C LYS A 255 -5.18 -3.33 11.38
N GLY A 256 -5.69 -2.26 11.99
CA GLY A 256 -6.54 -2.39 13.18
C GLY A 256 -7.80 -3.18 12.86
N GLU A 257 -8.39 -3.82 13.86
CA GLU A 257 -9.48 -4.80 13.67
C GLU A 257 -10.60 -4.24 12.79
N ASN A 258 -11.11 -3.03 13.06
CA ASN A 258 -12.21 -2.44 12.28
C ASN A 258 -11.84 -1.97 10.86
N PHE A 259 -10.58 -2.04 10.45
CA PHE A 259 -10.14 -1.79 9.08
C PHE A 259 -9.83 -3.07 8.29
N ALA A 260 -9.91 -4.23 8.93
CA ALA A 260 -9.92 -5.50 8.22
C ALA A 260 -11.27 -5.66 7.52
N THR A 261 -11.26 -6.08 6.25
CA THR A 261 -12.48 -6.23 5.46
C THR A 261 -13.39 -7.35 5.96
N THR A 262 -12.92 -8.19 6.88
CA THR A 262 -13.63 -9.33 7.46
C THR A 262 -14.04 -9.13 8.92
N SER A 263 -13.71 -7.99 9.54
CA SER A 263 -13.86 -7.79 10.99
C SER A 263 -15.31 -7.76 11.48
N GLN A 264 -16.24 -7.37 10.61
CA GLN A 264 -17.68 -7.40 10.86
C GLN A 264 -18.37 -8.60 10.20
N GLY A 265 -17.59 -9.52 9.60
CA GLY A 265 -18.11 -10.76 9.03
C GLY A 265 -18.24 -11.87 10.06
N PRO A 266 -19.05 -12.91 9.78
CA PRO A 266 -19.08 -14.15 10.54
C PRO A 266 -17.67 -14.74 10.73
N LYS A 267 -17.30 -15.09 11.97
CA LYS A 267 -16.05 -15.80 12.23
C LYS A 267 -16.21 -17.28 11.88
N VAL A 268 -15.37 -17.78 10.97
CA VAL A 268 -15.35 -19.21 10.66
C VAL A 268 -14.80 -20.00 11.86
N PRO A 269 -15.50 -21.05 12.34
CA PRO A 269 -14.98 -21.89 13.40
C PRO A 269 -13.64 -22.54 13.01
N LYS A 270 -12.75 -22.76 14.00
CA LYS A 270 -11.42 -23.35 13.74
C LYS A 270 -11.46 -24.81 13.29
N ASN A 271 -12.50 -25.55 13.68
CA ASN A 271 -12.70 -26.95 13.35
C ASN A 271 -14.06 -27.09 12.67
N VAL A 272 -14.08 -27.28 11.35
CA VAL A 272 -15.30 -27.60 10.62
C VAL A 272 -15.01 -28.72 9.65
N ASP A 273 -15.76 -29.81 9.77
CA ASP A 273 -15.83 -30.88 8.77
C ASP A 273 -17.03 -30.59 7.87
N ALA A 274 -16.89 -29.58 7.02
CA ALA A 274 -17.90 -29.24 6.02
C ALA A 274 -17.53 -29.96 4.72
N GLY A 275 -18.51 -30.65 4.12
CA GLY A 275 -18.39 -31.06 2.72
C GLY A 275 -18.12 -29.84 1.82
N ALA A 276 -17.61 -30.07 0.60
CA ALA A 276 -17.11 -29.02 -0.29
C ALA A 276 -18.05 -27.80 -0.46
N ALA A 277 -19.37 -28.02 -0.56
CA ALA A 277 -20.35 -26.94 -0.68
C ALA A 277 -20.42 -26.04 0.58
N GLY A 278 -20.37 -26.65 1.77
CA GLY A 278 -20.38 -25.89 3.03
C GLY A 278 -19.08 -25.10 3.27
N ALA A 279 -17.95 -25.56 2.73
CA ALA A 279 -16.68 -24.82 2.78
C ALA A 279 -16.72 -23.56 1.90
N VAL A 280 -17.35 -23.62 0.73
CA VAL A 280 -17.55 -22.46 -0.16
C VAL A 280 -18.42 -21.41 0.51
N GLU A 281 -19.57 -21.82 1.06
CA GLU A 281 -20.48 -20.91 1.78
C GLU A 281 -19.78 -20.22 2.96
N GLN A 282 -19.03 -20.99 3.77
CA GLN A 282 -18.28 -20.43 4.90
C GLN A 282 -17.20 -19.45 4.47
N PHE A 283 -16.49 -19.74 3.37
CA PHE A 283 -15.52 -18.80 2.83
C PHE A 283 -16.21 -17.51 2.37
N ALA A 284 -17.32 -17.63 1.64
CA ALA A 284 -18.09 -16.49 1.16
C ALA A 284 -18.58 -15.61 2.32
N ASP A 285 -19.17 -16.21 3.36
CA ASP A 285 -19.64 -15.52 4.55
C ASP A 285 -18.53 -14.73 5.24
N TYR A 286 -17.36 -15.36 5.43
CA TYR A 286 -16.21 -14.72 6.04
C TYR A 286 -15.62 -13.60 5.19
N ALA A 287 -15.50 -13.86 3.88
CA ALA A 287 -14.84 -12.97 2.94
C ALA A 287 -15.73 -11.75 2.64
N LEU A 288 -17.03 -11.92 2.46
CA LEU A 288 -17.91 -10.89 1.93
C LEU A 288 -18.61 -10.07 3.03
N ALA A 289 -17.85 -9.50 3.96
CA ALA A 289 -18.41 -8.58 4.95
C ALA A 289 -18.70 -7.19 4.36
N GLU A 290 -19.55 -6.42 5.03
CA GLU A 290 -20.05 -5.10 4.58
C GLU A 290 -18.93 -4.15 4.12
N ARG A 291 -17.83 -4.08 4.87
CA ARG A 291 -16.69 -3.23 4.52
C ARG A 291 -16.11 -3.54 3.15
N ARG A 292 -16.13 -4.79 2.69
CA ARG A 292 -15.64 -5.18 1.36
C ARG A 292 -16.52 -4.62 0.26
N TYR A 293 -17.84 -4.60 0.46
CA TYR A 293 -18.79 -3.98 -0.46
C TYR A 293 -18.58 -2.47 -0.54
N GLU A 294 -18.37 -1.80 0.59
CA GLU A 294 -18.05 -0.37 0.61
C GLU A 294 -16.77 -0.06 -0.20
N GLN A 295 -15.71 -0.88 -0.07
CA GLN A 295 -14.49 -0.71 -0.87
C GLN A 295 -14.73 -0.92 -2.37
N GLY A 296 -15.63 -1.83 -2.74
CA GLY A 296 -16.02 -2.02 -4.13
C GLY A 296 -16.72 -0.80 -4.72
N ILE A 297 -17.56 -0.13 -3.92
CA ILE A 297 -18.20 1.14 -4.31
C ILE A 297 -17.13 2.22 -4.46
N GLU A 298 -16.23 2.39 -3.48
CA GLU A 298 -15.12 3.36 -3.52
C GLU A 298 -14.25 3.17 -4.77
N TYR A 299 -13.96 1.92 -5.16
CA TYR A 299 -13.21 1.60 -6.37
C TYR A 299 -13.94 2.07 -7.64
N LEU A 300 -15.25 1.80 -7.74
CA LEU A 300 -16.05 2.18 -8.89
C LEU A 300 -16.19 3.69 -9.03
N GLU A 301 -16.36 4.40 -7.92
CA GLU A 301 -16.33 5.87 -7.89
C GLU A 301 -14.99 6.40 -8.43
N GLY A 302 -13.88 5.77 -8.05
CA GLY A 302 -12.58 6.03 -8.67
C GLY A 302 -12.60 5.84 -10.20
N GLU A 303 -13.09 4.71 -10.68
CA GLU A 303 -13.17 4.45 -12.14
C GLU A 303 -14.08 5.44 -12.88
N GLN A 304 -15.17 5.92 -12.26
CA GLN A 304 -15.99 7.00 -12.81
C GLN A 304 -15.20 8.32 -12.88
N ALA A 305 -14.47 8.66 -11.81
CA ALA A 305 -13.60 9.84 -11.78
C ALA A 305 -12.54 9.80 -12.91
N ARG A 306 -11.91 8.64 -13.13
CA ARG A 306 -10.99 8.41 -14.25
C ARG A 306 -11.60 8.74 -15.61
N GLN A 307 -12.86 8.39 -15.78
CA GLN A 307 -13.60 8.59 -17.02
C GLN A 307 -14.15 10.02 -17.13
N GLY A 308 -14.07 10.83 -16.07
CA GLY A 308 -14.69 12.16 -16.00
C GLY A 308 -16.22 12.08 -15.93
N LEU A 309 -16.76 10.97 -15.44
CA LEU A 309 -18.18 10.76 -15.26
C LEU A 309 -18.64 11.31 -13.91
N ALA A 310 -19.95 11.57 -13.81
CA ALA A 310 -20.55 11.88 -12.52
C ALA A 310 -20.34 10.69 -11.56
N ILE A 311 -19.87 11.00 -10.35
CA ILE A 311 -19.61 10.00 -9.32
C ILE A 311 -20.94 9.49 -8.78
N ASN A 312 -21.22 8.22 -9.01
CA ASN A 312 -22.36 7.50 -8.48
C ASN A 312 -22.00 6.00 -8.47
N GLY A 313 -21.33 5.55 -7.41
CA GLY A 313 -20.94 4.15 -7.26
C GLY A 313 -22.12 3.17 -7.12
N TYR A 314 -23.34 3.69 -6.96
CA TYR A 314 -24.58 2.93 -6.84
C TYR A 314 -25.35 2.79 -8.16
N ASP A 315 -24.78 3.24 -9.29
CA ASP A 315 -25.42 3.06 -10.60
C ASP A 315 -25.57 1.57 -10.91
N VAL A 316 -26.81 1.14 -11.17
CA VAL A 316 -27.17 -0.25 -11.48
C VAL A 316 -26.36 -0.82 -12.66
N LYS A 317 -25.89 0.03 -13.58
CA LYS A 317 -25.03 -0.37 -14.70
C LYS A 317 -23.66 -0.87 -14.25
N LEU A 318 -23.24 -0.53 -13.04
CA LEU A 318 -21.97 -0.94 -12.45
C LEU A 318 -22.05 -2.26 -11.67
N THR A 319 -23.23 -2.91 -11.62
CA THR A 319 -23.42 -4.18 -10.89
C THR A 319 -22.42 -5.26 -11.33
N GLY A 320 -22.23 -5.45 -12.65
CA GLY A 320 -21.26 -6.42 -13.17
C GLY A 320 -19.81 -6.11 -12.76
N PRO A 321 -19.31 -4.87 -13.03
CA PRO A 321 -18.02 -4.41 -12.54
C PRO A 321 -17.84 -4.53 -11.01
N PHE A 322 -18.89 -4.24 -10.23
CA PHE A 322 -18.88 -4.35 -8.77
C PHE A 322 -18.64 -5.79 -8.32
N ILE A 323 -19.46 -6.73 -8.81
CA ILE A 323 -19.35 -8.16 -8.47
C ILE A 323 -17.95 -8.66 -8.81
N LYS A 324 -17.47 -8.35 -10.02
CA LYS A 324 -16.12 -8.75 -10.45
C LYS A 324 -15.05 -8.25 -9.48
N TRP A 325 -15.09 -6.97 -9.12
CA TRP A 325 -14.09 -6.39 -8.23
C TRP A 325 -14.12 -7.01 -6.84
N VAL A 326 -15.32 -7.15 -6.26
CA VAL A 326 -15.50 -7.72 -4.91
C VAL A 326 -15.00 -9.16 -4.85
N THR A 327 -15.33 -9.98 -5.85
CA THR A 327 -14.86 -11.36 -5.94
C THR A 327 -13.33 -11.42 -6.08
N ASP A 328 -12.76 -10.61 -6.98
CA ASP A 328 -11.30 -10.59 -7.22
C ASP A 328 -10.53 -10.10 -5.97
N ASP A 329 -11.03 -9.07 -5.28
CA ASP A 329 -10.46 -8.57 -4.03
C ASP A 329 -10.56 -9.60 -2.91
N ALA A 330 -11.70 -10.28 -2.80
CA ALA A 330 -11.93 -11.29 -1.78
C ALA A 330 -10.96 -12.47 -1.88
N ILE A 331 -10.82 -13.02 -3.08
CA ILE A 331 -9.90 -14.12 -3.35
C ILE A 331 -8.46 -13.69 -3.09
N LYS A 332 -8.11 -12.46 -3.47
CA LYS A 332 -6.75 -11.93 -3.30
C LYS A 332 -6.37 -11.72 -1.85
N GLU A 333 -7.19 -11.01 -1.09
CA GLU A 333 -6.88 -10.65 0.30
C GLU A 333 -7.03 -11.86 1.25
N GLU A 334 -8.03 -12.73 1.01
CA GLU A 334 -8.35 -13.89 1.86
C GLU A 334 -7.83 -15.24 1.32
N ARG A 335 -6.87 -15.22 0.38
CA ARG A 335 -6.31 -16.41 -0.26
C ARG A 335 -5.90 -17.51 0.73
N ASN A 336 -5.23 -17.12 1.81
CA ASN A 336 -4.78 -18.08 2.83
C ASN A 336 -5.97 -18.76 3.55
N GLU A 337 -7.06 -18.05 3.78
CA GLU A 337 -8.25 -18.62 4.42
C GLU A 337 -9.02 -19.53 3.44
N MET A 338 -9.11 -19.13 2.17
CA MET A 338 -9.65 -19.96 1.09
C MET A 338 -8.92 -21.30 1.00
N VAL A 339 -7.57 -21.27 1.01
CA VAL A 339 -6.72 -22.47 0.98
C VAL A 339 -6.88 -23.29 2.28
N ARG A 340 -6.97 -22.64 3.44
CA ARG A 340 -7.19 -23.30 4.74
C ARG A 340 -8.49 -24.10 4.77
N LEU A 341 -9.55 -23.56 4.16
CA LEU A 341 -10.86 -24.20 4.06
C LEU A 341 -10.92 -25.25 2.93
N GLY A 342 -9.86 -25.41 2.14
CA GLY A 342 -9.83 -26.35 1.02
C GLY A 342 -10.72 -25.94 -0.16
N VAL A 343 -11.04 -24.64 -0.29
CA VAL A 343 -11.90 -24.12 -1.34
C VAL A 343 -11.08 -23.87 -2.62
N PRO A 344 -11.38 -24.55 -3.74
CA PRO A 344 -10.74 -24.24 -5.02
C PRO A 344 -11.14 -22.84 -5.51
N GLU A 345 -10.19 -22.09 -6.07
CA GLU A 345 -10.47 -20.71 -6.54
C GLU A 345 -11.61 -20.64 -7.56
N LYS A 346 -11.74 -21.65 -8.42
CA LYS A 346 -12.84 -21.76 -9.39
C LYS A 346 -14.23 -21.83 -8.74
N ASP A 347 -14.31 -22.39 -7.53
CA ASP A 347 -15.56 -22.60 -6.80
C ASP A 347 -15.84 -21.41 -5.86
N ALA A 348 -14.80 -20.64 -5.51
CA ALA A 348 -14.92 -19.37 -4.79
C ALA A 348 -15.35 -18.19 -5.69
N ARG A 349 -15.21 -18.32 -7.01
CA ARG A 349 -15.59 -17.30 -8.02
C ARG A 349 -17.04 -17.46 -8.43
#